data_AF-A0A537T778-F1
#
_entry.id   AF-A0A537T778-F1
#
_cell.length_a   1.000
_cell.length_b   1.000
_cell.length_c   1.000
_cell.angle_alpha   90.00
_cell.angle_beta   90.00
_cell.angle_gamma   90.00
#
_symmetry.space_group_name_H-M   'P 1'
#
loop_
_entity.id
_entity.type
_entity.pdbx_description
1 polymer ?
#
loop_
_entity_poly.entity_id
_entity_poly.type
_entity_poly.pdbx_seq_one_letter_code
_entity_poly.pdbx_strand_id
1 'polypeptide(L)'
;RQIFPNLTVRENLVAAASNRSGSADPWTIEKIHALFPRLAERGRNMGNTLSGGEQQMLAIGRALMTNPRLLILDEATEGLAPLI
;
A
#
# COMPACT_ATOMS: atom_id res chain seq x y z
N ARG A 1 -9.43 10.31 0.88
CA ARG A 1 -9.37 9.08 1.73
C ARG A 1 -9.26 7.86 0.81
N GLN A 2 -8.03 7.42 0.52
CA GLN A 2 -7.73 6.51 -0.59
C GLN A 2 -7.56 5.03 -0.17
N ILE A 3 -8.35 4.54 0.78
CA ILE A 3 -8.38 3.12 1.19
C ILE A 3 -9.81 2.65 1.36
N PHE A 4 -10.04 1.34 1.31
CA PHE A 4 -11.32 0.73 1.64
C PHE A 4 -11.36 0.43 3.15
N PRO A 5 -12.11 1.20 3.96
CA PRO A 5 -12.06 1.10 5.43
C PRO A 5 -12.59 -0.24 5.96
N ASN A 6 -13.52 -0.87 5.23
CA ASN A 6 -14.18 -2.11 5.60
C ASN A 6 -13.44 -3.36 5.09
N LEU A 7 -12.28 -3.17 4.45
CA LEU A 7 -11.41 -4.25 4.02
C LEU A 7 -10.17 -4.26 4.92
N THR A 8 -9.63 -5.44 5.14
CA THR A 8 -8.33 -5.62 5.78
C THR A 8 -7.21 -4.99 4.94
N VAL A 9 -6.03 -4.79 5.54
CA VAL A 9 -4.82 -4.36 4.83
C VAL A 9 -4.55 -5.28 3.63
N ARG A 10 -4.59 -6.60 3.84
CA ARG A 10 -4.37 -7.58 2.76
C ARG A 10 -5.41 -7.45 1.65
N GLU A 11 -6.69 -7.37 1.99
CA GLU A 11 -7.77 -7.23 1.01
C GLU A 11 -7.68 -5.91 0.23
N ASN A 12 -7.27 -4.82 0.88
CA ASN A 12 -7.01 -3.54 0.20
C ASN A 12 -5.96 -3.68 -0.90
N LEU A 13 -4.84 -4.37 -0.62
CA LEU A 13 -3.77 -4.62 -1.57
C LEU A 13 -4.20 -5.56 -2.69
N VAL A 14 -4.88 -6.66 -2.35
CA VAL A 14 -5.42 -7.62 -3.32
C VAL A 14 -6.43 -6.95 -4.26
N ALA A 15 -7.33 -6.13 -3.73
CA ALA A 15 -8.33 -5.42 -4.53
C ALA A 15 -7.73 -4.42 -5.53
N ALA A 16 -6.50 -3.95 -5.28
CA ALA A 16 -5.77 -3.08 -6.21
C ALA A 16 -4.82 -3.84 -7.14
N ALA A 17 -4.58 -5.13 -6.90
CA ALA A 17 -3.62 -5.93 -7.63
C ALA A 17 -4.00 -6.06 -9.11
N SER A 18 -3.16 -5.51 -9.98
CA SER A 18 -3.35 -5.58 -11.43
C SER A 18 -2.01 -5.36 -12.11
N ASN A 19 -1.65 -6.17 -13.10
CA ASN A 19 -0.44 -5.96 -13.89
C ASN A 19 -0.74 -5.15 -15.17
N ARG A 20 -1.30 -3.95 -15.03
CA ARG A 20 -1.81 -3.16 -16.17
C ARG A 20 -0.73 -2.76 -17.17
N SER A 21 0.49 -2.57 -16.70
CA SER A 21 1.63 -2.21 -17.54
C SER A 21 2.35 -3.40 -18.16
N GLY A 22 1.94 -4.65 -17.84
CA GLY A 22 2.63 -5.85 -18.30
C GLY A 22 4.06 -5.95 -17.78
N SER A 23 4.32 -5.48 -16.55
CA SER A 23 5.64 -5.57 -15.94
C SER A 23 6.10 -7.03 -15.87
N ALA A 24 7.32 -7.30 -16.31
CA ALA A 24 7.97 -8.61 -16.19
C ALA A 24 8.30 -8.95 -14.73
N ASP A 25 8.46 -7.92 -13.88
CA ASP A 25 8.67 -8.04 -12.45
C ASP A 25 7.63 -7.19 -11.70
N PRO A 26 6.41 -7.71 -11.47
CA PRO A 26 5.36 -6.92 -10.86
C PRO A 26 5.58 -6.72 -9.34
N TRP A 27 4.97 -5.67 -8.81
CA TRP A 27 4.71 -5.51 -7.39
C TRP A 27 3.79 -6.64 -6.91
N THR A 28 4.24 -7.31 -5.85
CA THR A 28 3.49 -8.34 -5.15
C THR A 28 3.27 -7.92 -3.71
N ILE A 29 2.36 -8.60 -3.01
CA ILE A 29 2.09 -8.33 -1.59
C ILE A 29 3.38 -8.52 -0.77
N GLU A 30 4.20 -9.50 -1.10
CA GLU A 30 5.47 -9.77 -0.44
C GLU A 30 6.45 -8.59 -0.58
N LYS A 31 6.55 -8.01 -1.79
CA LYS A 31 7.37 -6.80 -2.00
C LYS A 31 6.83 -5.58 -1.27
N ILE A 32 5.50 -5.43 -1.22
CA ILE A 32 4.87 -4.35 -0.45
C ILE A 32 5.09 -4.54 1.05
N HIS A 33 5.01 -5.75 1.56
CA HIS A 33 5.29 -6.07 2.96
C HIS A 33 6.77 -5.86 3.32
N ALA A 34 7.68 -6.17 2.39
CA ALA A 34 9.11 -5.87 2.56
C ALA A 34 9.37 -4.36 2.58
N LEU A 35 8.69 -3.58 1.75
CA LEU A 35 8.80 -2.12 1.70
C LEU A 35 8.15 -1.43 2.91
N PHE A 36 6.99 -1.94 3.37
CA PHE A 36 6.25 -1.43 4.50
C PHE A 36 6.00 -2.53 5.55
N PRO A 37 7.00 -2.88 6.39
CA PRO A 37 6.87 -3.96 7.39
C PRO A 37 5.69 -3.77 8.33
N ARG A 38 5.33 -2.53 8.65
CA ARG A 38 4.15 -2.19 9.45
C ARG A 38 2.84 -2.72 8.86
N LEU A 39 2.70 -2.72 7.53
CA LEU A 39 1.53 -3.30 6.88
C LEU A 39 1.50 -4.82 6.99
N ALA A 40 2.66 -5.48 7.01
CA ALA A 40 2.76 -6.92 7.20
C ALA A 40 2.29 -7.33 8.62
N GLU A 41 2.73 -6.60 9.65
CA GLU A 41 2.29 -6.76 11.04
C GLU A 41 0.77 -6.57 11.19
N ARG A 42 0.18 -5.69 10.39
CA ARG A 42 -1.24 -5.31 10.41
C ARG A 42 -2.08 -5.99 9.32
N GLY A 43 -1.58 -7.04 8.66
CA GLY A 43 -2.22 -7.62 7.47
C GLY A 43 -3.70 -8.00 7.63
N ARG A 44 -4.12 -8.36 8.85
CA ARG A 44 -5.50 -8.75 9.22
C ARG A 44 -6.34 -7.62 9.81
N ASN A 45 -5.74 -6.46 10.08
CA ASN A 45 -6.43 -5.30 10.62
C ASN A 45 -7.27 -4.64 9.52
N MET A 46 -8.45 -4.15 9.90
CA MET A 46 -9.32 -3.36 9.02
C MET A 46 -8.69 -1.99 8.74
N GLY A 47 -8.87 -1.46 7.53
CA GLY A 47 -8.27 -0.19 7.12
C GLY A 47 -8.66 1.00 8.00
N ASN A 48 -9.85 0.97 8.60
CA ASN A 48 -10.31 2.00 9.55
C ASN A 48 -9.63 1.94 10.94
N THR A 49 -8.91 0.87 11.27
CA THR A 49 -8.19 0.73 12.55
C THR A 49 -6.74 1.20 12.48
N LEU A 50 -6.28 1.63 11.30
CA LEU A 50 -4.93 2.09 11.06
C LEU A 50 -4.77 3.56 11.44
N SER A 51 -3.60 3.93 11.94
CA SER A 51 -3.17 5.33 12.09
C SER A 51 -3.10 6.05 10.73
N GLY A 52 -3.09 7.39 10.73
CA GLY A 52 -3.01 8.17 9.49
C GLY A 52 -1.80 7.80 8.60
N GLY A 53 -0.62 7.63 9.20
CA GLY A 53 0.58 7.19 8.50
C GLY A 53 0.45 5.77 7.93
N GLU A 54 -0.14 4.83 8.67
CA GLU A 54 -0.42 3.48 8.17
C GLU A 54 -1.44 3.49 7.02
N GLN A 55 -2.47 4.34 7.08
CA GLN A 55 -3.41 4.52 5.98
C GLN A 55 -2.74 5.10 4.73
N GLN A 56 -1.77 6.01 4.89
CA GLN A 56 -0.98 6.55 3.78
C GLN A 56 -0.06 5.50 3.18
N MET A 57 0.66 4.72 4.00
CA MET A 57 1.44 3.56 3.54
C MET A 57 0.56 2.57 2.77
N LEU A 58 -0.65 2.27 3.27
CA LEU A 58 -1.60 1.39 2.58
C LEU A 58 -2.07 1.99 1.25
N ALA A 59 -2.35 3.29 1.17
CA ALA A 59 -2.72 3.96 -0.08
C ALA A 59 -1.59 3.88 -1.13
N ILE A 60 -0.34 4.10 -0.72
CA ILE A 60 0.84 3.94 -1.60
C ILE A 60 0.99 2.49 -2.04
N GLY A 61 0.87 1.54 -1.11
CA GLY A 61 0.91 0.11 -1.41
C GLY A 61 -0.13 -0.29 -2.46
N ARG A 62 -1.38 0.20 -2.32
CA ARG A 62 -2.44 -0.02 -3.31
C ARG A 62 -2.08 0.56 -4.68
N ALA A 63 -1.51 1.77 -4.73
CA ALA A 63 -1.10 2.37 -5.99
C ALA A 63 -0.01 1.55 -6.68
N LEU A 64 1.00 1.07 -5.93
CA LEU A 64 2.07 0.21 -6.43
C LEU A 64 1.55 -1.15 -6.93
N MET A 65 0.57 -1.75 -6.24
CA MET A 65 -0.06 -3.01 -6.63
C MET A 65 -0.74 -2.96 -8.02
N THR A 66 -1.00 -1.76 -8.57
CA THR A 66 -1.47 -1.58 -9.94
C THR A 66 -0.38 -1.71 -11.01
N ASN A 67 0.87 -1.92 -10.58
CA ASN A 67 2.07 -1.97 -11.42
C ASN A 67 2.22 -0.75 -12.34
N PRO A 68 2.22 0.48 -11.80
CA PRO A 68 2.28 1.68 -12.62
C PRO A 68 3.67 1.86 -13.25
N ARG A 69 3.74 2.49 -14.42
CA ARG A 69 5.02 2.95 -15.02
C ARG A 69 5.53 4.24 -14.38
N LEU A 70 4.63 5.03 -13.79
CA LEU A 70 4.90 6.29 -13.12
C LEU A 70 3.95 6.42 -11.93
N LEU A 71 4.50 6.71 -10.75
CA LEU A 71 3.74 7.03 -9.56
C LEU A 71 4.06 8.48 -9.17
N ILE A 72 3.03 9.31 -9.11
CA ILE A 72 3.13 10.68 -8.61
C ILE A 72 2.53 10.69 -7.21
N LEU A 73 3.28 11.20 -6.24
CA LEU A 73 2.85 11.36 -4.87
C LEU A 73 2.82 12.85 -4.57
N ASP A 74 1.64 13.36 -4.25
CA ASP A 74 1.48 14.71 -3.71
C ASP A 74 1.58 14.62 -2.17
N GLU A 75 2.40 15.48 -1.56
CA GLU A 75 2.61 15.54 -0.10
C GLU A 75 3.06 14.22 0.58
N ALA A 76 4.04 13.51 0.01
CA ALA A 76 4.50 12.22 0.54
C ALA A 76 5.22 12.28 1.91
N THR A 77 5.63 13.46 2.37
CA THR A 77 6.52 13.62 3.53
C THR A 77 5.83 13.62 4.90
N GLU A 78 4.51 13.86 4.97
CA GLU A 78 3.82 13.98 6.27
C GLU A 78 3.53 12.64 6.99
N GLY A 79 3.52 11.49 6.29
CA GLY A 79 3.20 10.20 6.90
C GLY A 79 4.18 9.06 6.64
N LEU A 80 5.29 9.32 5.93
CA LEU A 80 6.42 8.40 5.80
C LEU A 80 7.56 8.91 6.68
N ALA A 81 7.45 8.68 7.99
CA ALA A 81 8.57 8.94 8.89
C ALA A 81 9.82 8.18 8.39
N PRO A 82 11.01 8.81 8.39
CA PRO A 82 12.21 8.21 7.84
C PRO A 82 12.53 6.90 8.55
N LEU A 83 12.92 5.88 7.78
CA LEU A 83 13.64 4.72 8.30
C LEU A 83 14.95 5.25 8.91
N ILE A 84 15.02 5.30 10.24
CA ILE A 84 16.28 5.40 10.99
C ILE A 84 16.88 4.01 11.07
#